data_AF-A0A4S1FZR1-F1
#
_entry.id   AF-A0A4S1FZR1-F1
#
_cell.length_a   1.000
_cell.length_b   1.000
_cell.length_c   1.000
_cell.angle_alpha   90.00
_cell.angle_beta   90.00
_cell.angle_gamma   90.00
#
_symmetry.space_group_name_H-M   'P 1'
#
loop_
_entity.id
_entity.type
_entity.pdbx_description
1 polymer ?
#
loop_
_entity_poly.entity_id
_entity_poly.type
_entity_poly.pdbx_seq_one_letter_code
_entity_poly.pdbx_strand_id
1 'polypeptide(L)'
;PIGLTIGFFVAFAKQHEEPSLRLAANIYTTVFRGLPELVTLFLFFFGMPLLLQYVVRLFNPAATIDVNSFIAGMIVLSLIFSSYASEVFLSAFRAIPKGQYEGGYAIGLAKWQTMR
;
A
#
# COMPACT_ATOMS: atom_id res chain seq x y z
N PRO A 1 1.18 -10.77 6.61
CA PRO A 1 2.57 -10.38 6.25
C PRO A 1 2.61 -9.41 5.07
N ILE A 2 2.03 -9.78 3.91
CA ILE A 2 2.06 -8.97 2.67
C ILE A 2 1.48 -7.57 2.89
N GLY A 3 0.24 -7.48 3.39
CA GLY A 3 -0.38 -6.18 3.66
C GLY A 3 0.37 -5.34 4.70
N LEU A 4 1.03 -5.96 5.67
CA LEU A 4 1.83 -5.22 6.65
C LEU A 4 3.06 -4.58 6.00
N THR A 5 3.76 -5.34 5.15
CA THR A 5 4.89 -4.86 4.36
C THR A 5 4.48 -3.73 3.42
N ILE A 6 3.38 -3.89 2.68
CA ILE A 6 2.86 -2.83 1.79
C ILE A 6 2.49 -1.60 2.63
N GLY A 7 1.80 -1.78 3.76
CA GLY A 7 1.39 -0.68 4.64
C GLY A 7 2.59 0.12 5.16
N PHE A 8 3.68 -0.55 5.52
CA PHE A 8 4.93 0.09 5.93
C PHE A 8 5.52 0.97 4.82
N PHE A 9 5.65 0.44 3.59
CA PHE A 9 6.17 1.22 2.46
C PHE A 9 5.26 2.39 2.07
N VAL A 10 3.93 2.20 2.13
CA VAL A 10 2.97 3.28 1.91
C VAL A 10 3.13 4.37 2.97
N ALA A 11 3.27 4.02 4.25
CA ALA A 11 3.50 4.98 5.32
C ALA A 11 4.81 5.76 5.15
N PHE A 12 5.86 5.08 4.69
CA PHE A 12 7.15 5.70 4.38
C PHE A 12 7.01 6.67 3.20
N ALA A 13 6.32 6.28 2.12
CA ALA A 13 6.05 7.12 0.96
C ALA A 13 5.23 8.38 1.33
N LYS A 14 4.29 8.29 2.27
CA LYS A 14 3.51 9.45 2.77
C LYS A 14 4.36 10.50 3.49
N GLN A 15 5.52 10.12 4.03
CA GLN A 15 6.46 11.02 4.71
C GLN A 15 7.60 11.50 3.82
N HIS A 16 7.70 10.97 2.59
CA HIS A 16 8.73 11.40 1.67
C HIS A 16 8.53 12.86 1.26
N GLU A 17 9.65 13.54 1.01
CA GLU A 17 9.67 14.95 0.59
C GLU A 17 9.15 15.12 -0.84
N GLU A 18 9.27 14.07 -1.66
CA GLU A 18 8.85 14.06 -3.06
C GLU A 18 7.31 14.07 -3.16
N PRO A 19 6.71 15.09 -3.80
CA PRO A 19 5.26 15.28 -3.80
C PRO A 19 4.48 14.21 -4.57
N SER A 20 5.04 13.63 -5.64
CA SER A 20 4.34 12.63 -6.46
C SER A 20 4.16 11.31 -5.70
N LEU A 21 5.16 10.87 -4.95
CA LEU A 21 5.16 9.64 -4.16
C LEU A 21 4.14 9.75 -3.01
N ARG A 22 4.16 10.90 -2.35
CA ARG A 22 3.20 11.22 -1.29
C ARG A 22 1.77 11.31 -1.85
N LEU A 23 1.58 11.92 -3.01
CA LEU A 23 0.28 11.98 -3.68
C LEU A 23 -0.21 10.58 -4.06
N ALA A 24 0.63 9.76 -4.68
CA ALA A 24 0.30 8.38 -5.05
C ALA A 24 -0.10 7.54 -3.82
N ALA A 25 0.67 7.65 -2.73
CA ALA A 25 0.36 6.97 -1.48
C ALA A 25 -0.95 7.46 -0.84
N ASN A 26 -1.22 8.77 -0.89
CA ASN A 26 -2.49 9.33 -0.44
C ASN A 26 -3.67 8.80 -1.27
N ILE A 27 -3.60 8.89 -2.60
CA ILE A 27 -4.62 8.38 -3.52
C ILE A 27 -4.91 6.90 -3.22
N TYR A 28 -3.86 6.09 -3.12
CA TYR A 28 -3.97 4.69 -2.75
C TYR A 28 -4.76 4.51 -1.43
N THR A 29 -4.34 5.17 -0.35
CA THR A 29 -5.03 5.04 0.94
C THR A 29 -6.47 5.55 0.90
N THR A 30 -6.75 6.61 0.14
CA THR A 30 -8.09 7.18 -0.01
C THR A 30 -9.02 6.24 -0.76
N VAL A 31 -8.55 5.58 -1.83
CA VAL A 31 -9.38 4.64 -2.60
C VAL A 31 -9.75 3.43 -1.75
N PHE A 32 -8.78 2.77 -1.12
CA PHE A 32 -9.03 1.54 -0.38
C PHE A 32 -9.77 1.75 0.96
N ARG A 33 -9.68 2.94 1.55
CA ARG A 33 -10.40 3.28 2.80
C ARG A 33 -11.71 4.03 2.55
N GLY A 34 -11.92 4.56 1.34
CA GLY A 34 -13.12 5.31 0.95
C GLY A 34 -14.25 4.43 0.41
N LEU A 35 -13.92 3.23 -0.07
CA LEU A 35 -14.91 2.26 -0.54
C LEU A 35 -15.33 1.31 0.59
N PRO A 36 -16.61 0.86 0.64
CA PRO A 36 -17.00 -0.21 1.54
C PRO A 36 -16.18 -1.48 1.28
N GLU A 37 -15.72 -2.14 2.34
CA GLU A 37 -14.83 -3.32 2.23
C GLU A 37 -15.48 -4.46 1.44
N LEU A 38 -16.77 -4.72 1.72
CA LEU A 38 -17.55 -5.72 0.98
C LEU A 38 -17.61 -5.37 -0.52
N VAL A 39 -17.92 -4.12 -0.86
CA VAL A 39 -18.00 -3.68 -2.27
C VAL A 39 -16.66 -3.87 -2.97
N THR A 40 -15.56 -3.54 -2.30
CA THR A 40 -14.20 -3.76 -2.83
C THR A 40 -13.94 -5.25 -3.08
N LEU A 41 -14.28 -6.12 -2.13
CA LEU A 41 -14.12 -7.57 -2.31
C LEU A 41 -14.94 -8.10 -3.49
N PHE A 42 -16.20 -7.68 -3.62
CA PHE A 42 -17.04 -8.05 -4.77
C PHE A 42 -16.45 -7.57 -6.10
N LEU A 43 -16.02 -6.30 -6.16
CA LEU A 43 -15.46 -5.70 -7.38
C LEU A 43 -14.19 -6.44 -7.81
N PHE A 44 -13.33 -6.83 -6.87
CA PHE A 44 -12.14 -7.58 -7.22
C PHE A 44 -12.41 -9.07 -7.50
N PHE A 45 -13.33 -9.71 -6.78
CA PHE A 45 -13.65 -11.12 -7.01
C PHE A 45 -14.28 -11.34 -8.38
N PHE A 46 -15.23 -10.48 -8.78
CA PHE A 46 -15.94 -10.61 -10.06
C PHE A 46 -15.31 -9.79 -11.18
N GLY A 47 -14.80 -8.60 -10.88
CA GLY A 47 -14.27 -7.68 -11.88
C GLY A 47 -12.81 -7.92 -12.25
N MET A 48 -11.94 -8.26 -11.30
CA MET A 48 -10.50 -8.40 -11.56
C MET A 48 -10.16 -9.50 -12.58
N PRO A 49 -10.76 -10.70 -12.50
CA PRO A 49 -10.54 -11.74 -13.52
C PRO A 49 -10.96 -11.28 -14.93
N LEU A 50 -12.10 -10.58 -15.05
CA LEU A 50 -12.56 -10.03 -16.33
C LEU A 50 -11.58 -8.98 -16.89
N LEU A 51 -11.09 -8.10 -16.03
CA LEU A 51 -10.14 -7.05 -16.39
C LEU A 51 -8.81 -7.65 -16.84
N LEU A 52 -8.26 -8.62 -16.10
CA LEU A 52 -7.04 -9.33 -16.50
C LEU A 52 -7.20 -10.09 -17.81
N GLN A 53 -8.31 -10.81 -17.97
CA GLN A 53 -8.58 -11.55 -19.19
C GLN A 53 -8.70 -10.61 -20.40
N TYR A 54 -9.30 -9.42 -20.22
CA TYR A 54 -9.34 -8.38 -21.24
C TYR A 54 -7.95 -7.85 -21.58
N VAL A 55 -7.16 -7.45 -20.57
CA VAL A 55 -5.80 -6.93 -20.76
C VAL A 55 -4.91 -7.94 -21.47
N VAL A 56 -4.96 -9.21 -21.08
CA VAL A 56 -4.13 -10.24 -21.69
C VAL A 56 -4.54 -10.57 -23.12
N ARG A 57 -5.84 -10.53 -23.43
CA ARG A 57 -6.31 -10.68 -24.82
C ARG A 57 -5.83 -9.57 -25.75
N LEU A 58 -5.54 -8.37 -25.24
CA LEU A 58 -4.94 -7.30 -26.04
C LEU A 58 -3.54 -7.69 -26.55
N PHE A 59 -2.78 -8.47 -25.79
CA PHE A 59 -1.44 -8.91 -26.17
C PHE A 59 -1.41 -10.31 -26.81
N ASN A 60 -2.29 -11.20 -26.35
CA ASN A 60 -2.43 -12.56 -26.88
C ASN A 60 -3.91 -12.98 -26.92
N PRO A 61 -4.58 -12.86 -28.07
CA PRO A 61 -6.01 -13.10 -28.21
C PRO A 61 -6.47 -14.53 -27.85
N ALA A 62 -5.57 -15.52 -27.94
CA ALA A 62 -5.87 -16.92 -27.63
C ALA A 62 -5.58 -17.30 -26.17
N ALA A 63 -4.96 -16.41 -25.39
CA ALA A 63 -4.60 -16.70 -24.00
C ALA A 63 -5.82 -16.59 -23.08
N THR A 64 -6.02 -17.63 -22.27
CA THR A 64 -6.99 -17.67 -21.17
C THR A 64 -6.25 -17.69 -19.85
N ILE A 65 -6.65 -16.82 -18.92
CA ILE A 65 -6.10 -16.78 -17.56
C ILE A 65 -7.16 -17.28 -16.61
N ASP A 66 -6.81 -18.30 -15.85
CA ASP A 66 -7.57 -18.70 -14.68
C ASP A 66 -6.91 -18.09 -13.43
N VAL A 67 -7.66 -17.22 -12.74
CA VAL A 67 -7.17 -16.54 -11.53
C VAL A 67 -7.66 -17.33 -10.34
N ASN A 68 -6.72 -17.89 -9.57
CA ASN A 68 -7.07 -18.60 -8.35
C ASN A 68 -7.79 -17.66 -7.35
N SER A 69 -9.04 -18.00 -7.02
CA SER A 69 -9.91 -17.20 -6.14
C SER A 69 -9.32 -16.95 -4.74
N PHE A 70 -8.58 -17.91 -4.18
CA PHE A 70 -7.92 -17.75 -2.89
C PHE A 70 -6.79 -16.71 -2.98
N ILE A 71 -5.95 -16.78 -4.02
CA ILE A 71 -4.86 -15.82 -4.23
C ILE A 71 -5.43 -14.42 -4.49
N ALA A 72 -6.48 -14.31 -5.30
CA ALA A 72 -7.16 -13.04 -5.55
C ALA A 72 -7.70 -12.44 -4.24
N GLY A 73 -8.43 -13.22 -3.44
CA GLY A 73 -8.94 -12.77 -2.15
C GLY A 73 -7.84 -12.35 -1.18
N MET A 74 -6.76 -13.13 -1.09
CA MET A 74 -5.59 -12.81 -0.26
C MET A 74 -4.94 -11.48 -0.66
N ILE A 75 -4.79 -11.20 -1.97
CA ILE A 75 -4.23 -9.95 -2.47
C ILE A 75 -5.14 -8.77 -2.10
N VAL A 76 -6.45 -8.88 -2.35
CA VAL A 76 -7.41 -7.80 -2.08
C VAL A 76 -7.46 -7.47 -0.60
N LEU A 77 -7.59 -8.49 0.26
CA LEU A 77 -7.56 -8.30 1.70
C LEU A 77 -6.24 -7.71 2.17
N SER A 78 -5.12 -8.13 1.57
CA SER A 78 -3.81 -7.53 1.87
C SER A 78 -3.75 -6.05 1.52
N LEU A 79 -4.34 -5.65 0.38
CA LEU A 79 -4.39 -4.25 -0.08
C LEU A 79 -5.29 -3.38 0.81
N ILE A 80 -6.46 -3.89 1.18
CA ILE A 80 -7.37 -3.20 2.12
C ILE A 80 -6.64 -3.04 3.46
N PHE A 81 -6.09 -4.12 4.01
CA PHE A 81 -5.37 -4.10 5.27
C PHE A 81 -4.16 -3.15 5.25
N SER A 82 -3.36 -3.14 4.17
CA SER A 82 -2.19 -2.27 4.06
C SER A 82 -2.56 -0.79 4.11
N SER A 83 -3.72 -0.42 3.56
CA SER A 83 -4.19 0.97 3.62
C SER A 83 -4.40 1.43 5.06
N TYR A 84 -5.02 0.61 5.92
CA TYR A 84 -5.21 0.91 7.33
C TYR A 84 -3.91 0.81 8.13
N ALA A 85 -3.12 -0.24 7.89
CA ALA A 85 -1.82 -0.43 8.55
C ALA A 85 -0.88 0.76 8.29
N SER A 86 -0.93 1.35 7.09
CA SER A 86 -0.11 2.51 6.75
C SER A 86 -0.37 3.73 7.65
N GLU A 87 -1.61 3.92 8.11
CA GLU A 87 -1.96 5.02 9.01
C GLU A 87 -1.52 4.77 10.44
N VAL A 88 -1.55 3.50 10.87
CA VAL A 88 -1.00 3.09 12.15
C VAL A 88 0.51 3.35 12.18
N PHE A 89 1.23 2.94 11.13
CA PHE A 89 2.65 3.24 11.00
C PHE A 89 2.92 4.75 10.94
N LEU A 90 2.16 5.51 10.15
CA LEU A 90 2.30 6.96 10.05
C LEU A 90 2.09 7.65 11.41
N SER A 91 1.09 7.19 12.17
CA SER A 91 0.82 7.69 13.52
C SER A 91 1.96 7.36 14.47
N ALA A 92 2.50 6.14 14.40
CA ALA A 92 3.67 5.74 15.19
C ALA A 92 4.91 6.58 14.87
N PHE A 93 5.21 6.82 13.59
CA PHE A 93 6.34 7.65 13.17
C PHE A 93 6.23 9.10 13.66
N ARG A 94 5.01 9.66 13.61
CA ARG A 94 4.73 11.03 14.07
C ARG A 94 4.70 11.15 15.60
N ALA A 95 4.49 10.06 16.32
CA ALA A 95 4.52 10.05 17.79
C ALA A 95 5.94 10.18 18.35
N ILE A 96 6.97 9.93 17.54
CA ILE A 96 8.38 10.07 17.97
C ILE A 96 8.70 11.56 18.16
N PRO A 97 9.13 12.00 19.36
CA PRO A 97 9.47 13.39 19.62
C PRO A 97 10.61 13.87 18.71
N LYS A 98 10.53 15.12 18.22
CA LYS A 98 11.57 15.73 17.37
C LYS A 98 12.97 15.66 17.99
N GLY A 99 13.06 15.81 19.31
CA GLY A 99 14.33 15.72 20.04
C GLY A 99 15.07 14.38 19.87
N GLN A 100 14.36 13.28 19.59
CA GLN A 100 15.01 11.99 19.29
C GLN A 100 15.71 12.02 17.93
N TYR A 101 15.09 12.64 16.93
CA TYR A 101 15.72 12.83 15.62
C TYR A 101 16.92 13.78 15.71
N GLU A 102 16.75 14.90 16.41
CA GLU A 102 17.82 15.89 16.64
C GLU A 102 18.99 15.28 17.41
N GLY A 103 18.74 14.45 18.42
CA GLY A 103 19.77 13.73 19.17
C GLY A 103 20.58 12.78 18.27
N GLY A 104 19.92 12.05 17.37
CA GLY A 104 20.60 11.22 16.36
C GLY A 104 21.49 12.04 15.42
N TYR A 105 21.00 13.18 14.95
CA TYR A 105 21.80 14.08 14.10
C TYR A 105 22.99 14.70 14.86
N ALA A 106 22.83 15.01 16.15
CA ALA A 106 23.89 15.59 16.98
C ALA A 106 25.09 14.65 17.18
N ILE A 107 24.86 13.34 17.17
CA ILE A 107 25.92 12.32 17.23
C ILE A 107 26.41 11.86 15.84
N GLY A 108 25.99 12.55 14.76
CA GLY A 108 26.46 12.31 13.40
C GLY A 108 25.75 11.20 12.63
N LEU A 109 24.57 10.73 13.07
CA LEU A 109 23.78 9.76 12.31
C LEU A 109 23.11 10.41 11.09
N ALA A 110 23.15 9.74 9.95
CA ALA A 110 22.37 10.11 8.77
C ALA A 110 20.87 9.81 8.99
N LYS A 111 19.98 10.48 8.23
CA LYS A 111 18.50 10.31 8.31
C LYS A 111 18.04 8.84 8.33
N TRP A 112 18.65 7.98 7.51
CA TRP A 112 18.33 6.55 7.52
C TRP A 112 18.80 5.83 8.80
N GLN A 113 19.96 6.20 9.34
CA GLN A 113 20.46 5.63 10.60
C GLN A 113 19.63 6.10 11.80
N THR A 114 19.14 7.34 11.79
CA THR A 114 18.25 7.87 12.82
C THR A 114 16.85 7.24 12.80
N MET A 115 16.42 6.70 11.66
CA MET A 115 15.13 6.01 11.49
C MET A 115 15.21 4.48 11.68
N ARG A 116 16.41 3.91 11.77
CA ARG A 116 16.63 2.47 12.02
C ARG A 116 16.46 2.14 13.49
#